data_AF-A0A1X7L6R7-F1
#
_entry.id   AF-A0A1X7L6R7-F1
#
_cell.length_a   1.000
_cell.length_b   1.000
_cell.length_c   1.000
_cell.angle_alpha   90.00
_cell.angle_beta   90.00
_cell.angle_gamma   90.00
#
_symmetry.space_group_name_H-M   'P 1'
#
loop_
_entity.id
_entity.type
_entity.pdbx_description
1 polymer ?
#
loop_
_entity_poly.entity_id
_entity_poly.type
_entity_poly.pdbx_seq_one_letter_code
_entity_poly.pdbx_strand_id
1 'polypeptide(L)'
;MKRKWNLLFALYCCSLVFHSCEDEVNTEPREISMNCLDTNLETMESLLENAIIGDEDGSYPEENAIALQQEIEKLQFGYSKGLAGQFTLQFEADNYCIQAEKAIAEFENSLQFTLPPGEPAELIVFGIDGKGRVEFGADPAFGGDDAFSVEAWLKYDKGFFESGIGDFIATFDGSTQPIEGWMINFLGDNLRATIGMGPQESRVLEFGSKYPQNYGEWNHLVMVYDASLAEGQLKMYLNGDLFFSKTNDIFNGAGELQSYQPNTKNYNMWAFQEPTDRGRTMTGYIKKFRFWNTAKSLEDIKVLMNSDVSGSETDLECAWDFTQVPEDDQNILDKTGNHTAKIVGSYKWMPLND
;
A
#
# COMPACT_ATOMS: atom_id res chain seq x y z
N MET A 1 34.41 61.72 -62.21
CA MET A 1 33.35 60.73 -62.51
C MET A 1 33.41 59.67 -61.42
N LYS A 2 32.51 59.71 -60.43
CA LYS A 2 32.43 58.73 -59.33
C LYS A 2 31.81 57.43 -59.86
N ARG A 3 32.44 56.28 -59.65
CA ARG A 3 31.80 54.95 -59.67
C ARG A 3 32.75 53.94 -59.00
N LYS A 4 32.37 53.46 -57.82
CA LYS A 4 31.71 52.17 -57.57
C LYS A 4 32.60 50.98 -57.91
N TRP A 5 32.98 50.19 -56.92
CA TRP A 5 32.49 48.82 -56.74
C TRP A 5 33.15 48.13 -55.56
N ASN A 6 32.33 47.51 -54.69
CA ASN A 6 32.76 46.46 -53.78
C ASN A 6 32.57 45.12 -54.49
N LEU A 7 33.65 44.35 -54.61
CA LEU A 7 33.72 42.93 -54.93
C LEU A 7 34.63 42.33 -53.84
N LEU A 8 34.13 41.44 -52.99
CA LEU A 8 34.11 39.97 -53.11
C LEU A 8 35.36 39.29 -52.52
N PHE A 9 35.05 38.24 -51.75
CA PHE A 9 35.80 37.00 -51.51
C PHE A 9 36.71 36.80 -50.28
N ALA A 10 36.36 35.69 -49.61
CA ALA A 10 37.20 34.57 -49.17
C ALA A 10 37.88 34.62 -47.79
N LEU A 11 37.31 33.77 -46.92
CA LEU A 11 37.93 32.85 -45.97
C LEU A 11 39.29 33.22 -45.37
N TYR A 12 39.28 33.40 -44.04
CA TYR A 12 40.45 33.16 -43.20
C TYR A 12 40.03 32.31 -42.00
N CYS A 13 40.50 31.07 -41.96
CA CYS A 13 40.43 30.19 -40.79
C CYS A 13 41.38 30.74 -39.72
N CYS A 14 40.84 31.36 -38.68
CA CYS A 14 41.58 31.66 -37.44
C CYS A 14 41.42 30.50 -36.46
N SER A 15 42.51 29.80 -36.21
CA SER A 15 42.71 28.93 -35.05
C SER A 15 42.75 29.79 -33.79
N LEU A 16 41.68 29.73 -32.99
CA LEU A 16 41.64 30.25 -31.62
C LEU A 16 41.66 29.07 -30.65
N VAL A 17 42.75 29.03 -29.88
CA VAL A 17 42.99 28.09 -28.78
C VAL A 17 42.00 28.44 -27.66
N PHE A 18 41.04 27.57 -27.38
CA PHE A 18 40.23 27.65 -26.17
C PHE A 18 41.02 26.99 -25.03
N HIS A 19 41.37 27.78 -24.01
CA HIS A 19 41.81 27.29 -22.71
C HIS A 19 40.66 26.52 -22.06
N SER A 20 40.88 25.22 -21.84
CA SER A 20 40.05 24.38 -20.97
C SER A 20 40.24 24.84 -19.52
N CYS A 21 39.18 25.32 -18.87
CA CYS A 21 39.12 25.27 -17.41
C CYS A 21 38.74 23.84 -17.04
N GLU A 22 39.74 23.08 -16.61
CA GLU A 22 39.55 21.80 -15.93
C GLU A 22 39.16 22.14 -14.49
N ASP A 23 37.87 22.24 -14.21
CA ASP A 23 37.40 22.08 -12.84
C ASP A 23 37.60 20.59 -12.50
N GLU A 24 38.68 20.27 -11.79
CA GLU A 24 38.86 18.96 -11.16
C GLU A 24 37.74 18.76 -10.14
N VAL A 25 36.62 18.22 -10.60
CA VAL A 25 35.68 17.55 -9.70
C VAL A 25 36.46 16.37 -9.14
N ASN A 26 36.78 16.43 -7.86
CA ASN A 26 37.39 15.35 -7.12
C ASN A 26 36.39 14.17 -7.09
N THR A 27 36.36 13.37 -8.16
CA THR A 27 35.60 12.12 -8.24
C THR A 27 36.44 11.04 -7.59
N GLU A 28 36.64 11.13 -6.28
CA GLU A 28 36.94 9.89 -5.57
C GLU A 28 35.75 8.95 -5.79
N PRO A 29 35.96 7.71 -6.26
CA PRO A 29 34.88 6.74 -6.36
C PRO A 29 34.22 6.67 -4.99
N ARG A 30 32.92 6.95 -4.93
CA ARG A 30 32.17 6.79 -3.69
C ARG A 30 32.29 5.32 -3.29
N GLU A 31 32.92 5.07 -2.15
CA GLU A 31 33.10 3.71 -1.63
C GLU A 31 31.74 3.02 -1.49
N ILE A 32 31.63 1.83 -2.07
CA ILE A 32 30.42 1.01 -1.97
C ILE A 32 30.39 0.40 -0.57
N SER A 33 29.38 0.75 0.21
CA SER A 33 29.16 0.17 1.54
C SER A 33 28.64 -1.26 1.41
N MET A 34 29.34 -2.19 2.05
CA MET A 34 29.01 -3.62 2.09
C MET A 34 28.39 -4.07 3.42
N ASN A 35 28.29 -3.17 4.41
CA ASN A 35 27.91 -3.51 5.78
C ASN A 35 26.54 -4.21 5.87
N CYS A 36 25.55 -3.80 5.07
CA CYS A 36 24.23 -4.43 5.12
C CYS A 36 24.25 -5.89 4.64
N LEU A 37 25.14 -6.23 3.71
CA LEU A 37 25.26 -7.60 3.20
C LEU A 37 25.83 -8.52 4.28
N ASP A 38 26.85 -8.03 5.00
CA ASP A 38 27.48 -8.75 6.12
C ASP A 38 26.48 -8.98 7.26
N THR A 39 25.83 -7.91 7.72
CA THR A 39 24.86 -7.97 8.82
C THR A 39 23.67 -8.86 8.49
N ASN A 40 23.13 -8.76 7.27
CA ASN A 40 21.99 -9.59 6.88
C ASN A 40 22.40 -11.06 6.72
N LEU A 41 23.60 -11.34 6.22
CA LEU A 41 24.10 -12.72 6.11
C LEU A 41 24.21 -13.38 7.48
N GLU A 42 24.84 -12.71 8.45
CA GLU A 42 24.94 -13.18 9.83
C GLU A 42 23.54 -13.41 10.44
N THR A 43 22.60 -12.49 10.19
CA THR A 43 21.22 -12.60 10.69
C THR A 43 20.50 -13.83 10.11
N MET A 44 20.55 -14.01 8.79
CA MET A 44 19.88 -15.11 8.11
C MET A 44 20.46 -16.48 8.50
N GLU A 45 21.78 -16.59 8.60
CA GLU A 45 22.46 -17.81 9.05
C GLU A 45 22.09 -18.12 10.51
N SER A 46 22.06 -17.12 11.38
CA SER A 46 21.64 -17.26 12.77
C SER A 46 20.18 -17.69 12.91
N LEU A 47 19.28 -17.16 12.07
CA LEU A 47 17.88 -17.57 12.04
C LEU A 47 17.73 -19.06 11.70
N LEU A 48 18.43 -19.54 10.66
CA LEU A 48 18.37 -20.96 10.30
C LEU A 48 19.02 -21.87 11.35
N GLU A 49 20.11 -21.45 11.96
CA GLU A 49 20.80 -22.26 12.99
C GLU A 49 19.93 -22.46 14.24
N ASN A 50 19.18 -21.41 14.64
CA ASN A 50 18.41 -21.42 15.87
C ASN A 50 16.94 -21.83 15.69
N ALA A 51 16.45 -21.89 14.44
CA ALA A 51 15.06 -22.23 14.17
C ALA A 51 14.76 -23.70 14.42
N ILE A 52 13.62 -23.96 15.06
CA ILE A 52 13.01 -25.28 15.08
C ILE A 52 12.23 -25.42 13.77
N ILE A 53 12.63 -26.34 12.90
CA ILE A 53 11.95 -26.58 11.62
C ILE A 53 10.94 -27.72 11.77
N GLY A 54 9.71 -27.51 11.32
CA GLY A 54 8.63 -28.50 11.39
C GLY A 54 7.26 -27.94 11.03
N ASP A 55 6.23 -28.74 11.32
CA ASP A 55 4.81 -28.44 11.06
C ASP A 55 4.02 -28.21 12.36
N GLU A 56 4.72 -28.04 13.49
CA GLU A 56 4.11 -27.89 14.82
C GLU A 56 4.16 -26.44 15.30
N ASP A 57 3.25 -26.07 16.21
CA ASP A 57 3.30 -24.76 16.87
C ASP A 57 4.67 -24.53 17.54
N GLY A 58 5.21 -23.33 17.38
CA GLY A 58 6.55 -22.95 17.80
C GLY A 58 7.66 -23.30 16.81
N SER A 59 7.33 -23.83 15.63
CA SER A 59 8.28 -24.15 14.56
C SER A 59 8.09 -23.30 13.30
N TYR A 60 9.11 -23.30 12.43
CA TYR A 60 9.08 -22.68 11.11
C TYR A 60 8.89 -23.77 10.04
N PRO A 61 8.03 -23.57 9.02
CA PRO A 61 7.85 -24.54 7.94
C PRO A 61 9.15 -24.83 7.19
N GLU A 62 9.32 -26.08 6.74
CA GLU A 62 10.50 -26.49 5.97
C GLU A 62 10.66 -25.68 4.67
N GLU A 63 9.56 -25.35 4.00
CA GLU A 63 9.57 -24.54 2.78
C GLU A 63 10.14 -23.13 3.01
N ASN A 64 9.85 -22.51 4.16
CA ASN A 64 10.38 -21.19 4.52
C ASN A 64 11.87 -21.25 4.86
N ALA A 65 12.32 -22.33 5.51
CA ALA A 65 13.75 -22.55 5.75
C ALA A 65 14.53 -22.74 4.45
N ILE A 66 13.98 -23.51 3.51
CA ILE A 66 14.57 -23.69 2.17
C ILE A 66 14.62 -22.35 1.42
N ALA A 67 13.55 -21.56 1.46
CA ALA A 67 13.52 -20.24 0.82
C ALA A 67 14.58 -19.31 1.42
N LEU A 68 14.71 -19.26 2.75
CA LEU A 68 15.73 -18.45 3.43
C LEU A 68 17.14 -18.91 3.04
N GLN A 69 17.38 -20.22 2.97
CA GLN A 69 18.68 -20.78 2.54
C GLN A 69 19.04 -20.39 1.09
N GLN A 70 18.07 -20.36 0.18
CA GLN A 70 18.29 -19.93 -1.20
C GLN A 70 18.65 -18.43 -1.28
N GLU A 71 18.05 -17.60 -0.42
CA GLU A 71 18.39 -16.18 -0.35
C GLU A 71 19.76 -15.95 0.30
N ILE A 72 20.17 -16.78 1.28
CA ILE A 72 21.55 -16.79 1.80
C ILE A 72 22.56 -17.02 0.68
N GLU A 73 22.35 -18.01 -0.19
CA GLU A 73 23.26 -18.30 -1.31
C GLU A 73 23.37 -17.12 -2.28
N LYS A 74 22.24 -16.46 -2.58
CA LYS A 74 22.22 -15.25 -3.42
C LYS A 74 22.96 -14.09 -2.75
N LEU A 75 22.79 -13.91 -1.45
CA LEU A 75 23.44 -12.86 -0.68
C LEU A 75 24.96 -13.11 -0.60
N GLN A 76 25.41 -14.34 -0.34
CA GLN A 76 26.83 -14.73 -0.37
C GLN A 76 27.46 -14.48 -1.74
N PHE A 77 26.73 -14.73 -2.83
CA PHE A 77 27.17 -14.38 -4.17
C PHE A 77 27.29 -12.86 -4.36
N GLY A 78 26.30 -12.08 -3.91
CA GLY A 78 26.36 -10.60 -3.90
C GLY A 78 27.54 -10.07 -3.08
N TYR A 79 27.79 -10.63 -1.91
CA TYR A 79 28.93 -10.30 -1.05
C TYR A 79 30.26 -10.55 -1.77
N SER A 80 30.40 -11.72 -2.42
CA SER A 80 31.58 -12.07 -3.20
C SER A 80 31.83 -11.12 -4.38
N LYS A 81 30.77 -10.65 -5.05
CA LYS A 81 30.87 -9.61 -6.09
C LYS A 81 31.40 -8.30 -5.54
N GLY A 82 30.91 -7.87 -4.38
CA GLY A 82 31.36 -6.64 -3.75
C GLY A 82 32.83 -6.71 -3.32
N LEU A 83 33.27 -7.83 -2.73
CA LEU A 83 34.69 -8.07 -2.43
C LEU A 83 35.58 -8.04 -3.68
N ALA A 84 35.04 -8.50 -4.82
CA ALA A 84 35.72 -8.46 -6.12
C ALA A 84 35.65 -7.09 -6.82
N GLY A 85 35.05 -6.07 -6.18
CA GLY A 85 34.90 -4.73 -6.75
C GLY A 85 33.98 -4.69 -7.98
N GLN A 86 33.02 -5.61 -8.09
CA GLN A 86 32.14 -5.71 -9.26
C GLN A 86 30.88 -4.83 -9.17
N PHE A 87 30.63 -4.20 -8.02
CA PHE A 87 29.59 -3.18 -7.91
C PHE A 87 30.10 -1.84 -8.44
N THR A 88 29.36 -1.28 -9.38
CA THR A 88 29.59 0.06 -9.93
C THR A 88 28.85 1.12 -9.13
N LEU A 89 27.65 0.80 -8.63
CA LEU A 89 26.76 1.75 -7.95
C LEU A 89 26.19 1.12 -6.67
N GLN A 90 25.98 1.96 -5.65
CA GLN A 90 25.54 1.50 -4.32
C GLN A 90 24.22 0.71 -4.38
N PHE A 91 23.29 1.10 -5.26
CA PHE A 91 22.00 0.43 -5.39
C PHE A 91 22.14 -1.05 -5.78
N GLU A 92 23.24 -1.46 -6.42
CA GLU A 92 23.47 -2.85 -6.79
C GLU A 92 23.70 -3.72 -5.54
N ALA A 93 24.40 -3.19 -4.54
CA ALA A 93 24.52 -3.83 -3.23
C ALA A 93 23.22 -3.70 -2.43
N ASP A 94 22.58 -2.53 -2.46
CA ASP A 94 21.33 -2.30 -1.73
C ASP A 94 20.21 -3.25 -2.19
N ASN A 95 20.16 -3.60 -3.48
CA ASN A 95 19.20 -4.57 -4.00
C ASN A 95 19.32 -5.94 -3.33
N TYR A 96 20.55 -6.43 -3.09
CA TYR A 96 20.76 -7.68 -2.33
C TYR A 96 20.32 -7.52 -0.88
N CYS A 97 20.59 -6.37 -0.25
CA CYS A 97 20.16 -6.09 1.12
C CYS A 97 18.63 -6.05 1.25
N ILE A 98 17.92 -5.43 0.29
CA ILE A 98 16.46 -5.39 0.25
C ILE A 98 15.87 -6.80 0.13
N GLN A 99 16.43 -7.65 -0.74
CA GLN A 99 15.96 -9.04 -0.86
C GLN A 99 16.22 -9.84 0.42
N ALA A 100 17.37 -9.63 1.07
CA ALA A 100 17.69 -10.27 2.33
C ALA A 100 16.76 -9.81 3.47
N GLU A 101 16.50 -8.51 3.60
CA GLU A 101 15.53 -7.96 4.57
C GLU A 101 14.13 -8.55 4.36
N LYS A 102 13.68 -8.69 3.10
CA LYS A 102 12.41 -9.34 2.76
C LYS A 102 12.41 -10.81 3.19
N ALA A 103 13.47 -11.55 2.88
CA ALA A 103 13.59 -12.96 3.23
C ALA A 103 13.62 -13.20 4.75
N ILE A 104 14.32 -12.35 5.49
CA ILE A 104 14.31 -12.34 6.97
C ILE A 104 12.88 -12.16 7.47
N ALA A 105 12.20 -11.11 7.02
CA ALA A 105 10.84 -10.81 7.45
C ALA A 105 9.87 -11.95 7.08
N GLU A 106 9.96 -12.53 5.87
CA GLU A 106 9.13 -13.67 5.46
C GLU A 106 9.38 -14.91 6.32
N PHE A 107 10.64 -15.19 6.67
CA PHE A 107 10.99 -16.30 7.54
C PHE A 107 10.48 -16.08 8.96
N GLU A 108 10.75 -14.93 9.57
CA GLU A 108 10.25 -14.59 10.92
C GLU A 108 8.71 -14.65 10.96
N ASN A 109 8.06 -14.10 9.95
CA ASN A 109 6.61 -14.15 9.78
C ASN A 109 6.07 -15.53 9.41
N SER A 110 6.89 -16.57 9.25
CA SER A 110 6.44 -17.94 9.04
C SER A 110 6.34 -18.78 10.33
N LEU A 111 6.79 -18.25 11.48
CA LEU A 111 6.68 -18.93 12.78
C LEU A 111 5.23 -19.38 13.05
N GLN A 112 5.01 -20.68 13.18
CA GLN A 112 3.69 -21.23 13.38
C GLN A 112 3.28 -21.08 14.85
N PHE A 113 2.09 -20.55 15.10
CA PHE A 113 1.45 -20.61 16.40
C PHE A 113 -0.06 -20.48 16.20
N THR A 114 -0.82 -21.18 17.04
CA THR A 114 -2.28 -21.19 16.98
C THR A 114 -2.84 -20.51 18.21
N LEU A 115 -3.78 -19.58 18.00
CA LEU A 115 -4.60 -19.00 19.06
C LEU A 115 -6.00 -19.64 19.01
N PRO A 116 -6.63 -19.99 20.15
CA PRO A 116 -7.95 -20.59 20.15
C PRO A 116 -9.02 -19.58 19.70
N PRO A 117 -10.13 -20.04 19.08
CA PRO A 117 -11.27 -19.18 18.78
C PRO A 117 -11.75 -18.40 20.00
N GLY A 118 -12.07 -17.12 19.80
CA GLY A 118 -12.47 -16.18 20.84
C GLY A 118 -11.32 -15.51 21.60
N GLU A 119 -10.07 -15.93 21.40
CA GLU A 119 -8.92 -15.27 22.02
C GLU A 119 -8.71 -13.86 21.43
N PRO A 120 -8.53 -12.82 22.27
CA PRO A 120 -8.20 -11.48 21.80
C PRO A 120 -6.89 -11.48 21.00
N ALA A 121 -6.93 -10.91 19.80
CA ALA A 121 -5.81 -10.94 18.88
C ALA A 121 -5.92 -9.81 17.83
N GLU A 122 -4.80 -9.51 17.19
CA GLU A 122 -4.73 -8.58 16.06
C GLU A 122 -4.51 -9.35 14.76
N LEU A 123 -5.38 -9.13 13.77
CA LEU A 123 -5.22 -9.71 12.45
C LEU A 123 -4.16 -8.93 11.65
N ILE A 124 -3.10 -9.61 11.22
CA ILE A 124 -2.19 -9.18 10.14
C ILE A 124 -2.45 -10.02 8.89
N VAL A 125 -2.46 -9.36 7.73
CA VAL A 125 -2.58 -9.99 6.42
C VAL A 125 -1.35 -9.68 5.59
N PHE A 126 -0.71 -10.71 5.04
CA PHE A 126 0.50 -10.59 4.23
C PHE A 126 0.14 -10.51 2.75
N GLY A 127 -0.28 -9.34 2.28
CA GLY A 127 -0.86 -9.19 0.95
C GLY A 127 0.13 -9.10 -0.21
N ILE A 128 1.39 -8.73 0.07
CA ILE A 128 2.46 -8.61 -0.96
C ILE A 128 2.53 -9.87 -1.83
N ASP A 129 2.76 -9.69 -3.13
CA ASP A 129 2.77 -10.74 -4.16
C ASP A 129 1.44 -11.51 -4.29
N GLY A 130 0.33 -10.93 -3.78
CA GLY A 130 -0.99 -11.54 -3.80
C GLY A 130 -1.12 -12.72 -2.85
N LYS A 131 -0.22 -12.83 -1.85
CA LYS A 131 -0.16 -13.95 -0.91
C LYS A 131 -1.33 -13.95 0.07
N GLY A 132 -1.91 -12.81 0.42
CA GLY A 132 -2.96 -12.68 1.43
C GLY A 132 -3.99 -11.58 1.12
N ARG A 133 -5.24 -11.74 1.56
CA ARG A 133 -6.27 -10.69 1.54
C ARG A 133 -7.43 -11.02 2.47
N VAL A 134 -8.25 -10.01 2.76
CA VAL A 134 -9.61 -10.22 3.28
C VAL A 134 -10.60 -10.02 2.13
N GLU A 135 -11.52 -10.95 1.94
CA GLU A 135 -12.65 -10.79 1.02
C GLU A 135 -13.94 -10.57 1.81
N PHE A 136 -14.57 -9.40 1.66
CA PHE A 136 -15.84 -9.06 2.32
C PHE A 136 -17.09 -9.47 1.52
N GLY A 137 -16.87 -10.08 0.34
CA GLY A 137 -17.92 -10.41 -0.62
C GLY A 137 -18.22 -9.30 -1.62
N ALA A 138 -19.23 -9.54 -2.46
CA ALA A 138 -19.72 -8.59 -3.46
C ALA A 138 -21.18 -8.25 -3.17
N ASP A 139 -21.42 -7.00 -2.84
CA ASP A 139 -22.75 -6.41 -2.71
C ASP A 139 -22.75 -5.02 -3.36
N PRO A 140 -23.75 -4.67 -4.20
CA PRO A 140 -23.85 -3.33 -4.76
C PRO A 140 -23.83 -2.21 -3.71
N ALA A 141 -24.30 -2.48 -2.48
CA ALA A 141 -24.27 -1.52 -1.38
C ALA A 141 -22.84 -1.12 -0.98
N PHE A 142 -21.85 -2.01 -1.13
CA PHE A 142 -20.44 -1.68 -0.86
C PHE A 142 -19.88 -0.65 -1.85
N GLY A 143 -20.53 -0.47 -3.01
CA GLY A 143 -20.20 0.59 -3.95
C GLY A 143 -20.50 2.00 -3.42
N GLY A 144 -21.37 2.13 -2.41
CA GLY A 144 -21.88 3.43 -1.99
C GLY A 144 -22.76 4.10 -3.05
N ASP A 145 -23.21 5.32 -2.75
CA ASP A 145 -23.98 6.17 -3.66
C ASP A 145 -23.44 7.61 -3.60
N ASP A 146 -24.29 8.62 -3.73
CA ASP A 146 -23.92 10.04 -3.63
C ASP A 146 -23.33 10.45 -2.26
N ALA A 147 -23.45 9.64 -1.20
CA ALA A 147 -22.79 9.88 0.08
C ALA A 147 -22.49 8.57 0.83
N PHE A 148 -21.27 8.41 1.35
CA PHE A 148 -20.86 7.22 2.12
C PHE A 148 -19.58 7.47 2.92
N SER A 149 -19.29 6.57 3.86
CA SER A 149 -18.03 6.57 4.61
C SER A 149 -17.45 5.18 4.78
N VAL A 150 -16.13 5.09 4.69
CA VAL A 150 -15.34 3.85 4.87
C VAL A 150 -14.43 4.06 6.06
N GLU A 151 -14.65 3.31 7.13
CA GLU A 151 -13.94 3.44 8.40
C GLU A 151 -13.18 2.16 8.73
N ALA A 152 -11.92 2.29 9.15
CA ALA A 152 -11.13 1.18 9.69
C ALA A 152 -10.01 1.68 10.58
N TRP A 153 -9.47 0.81 11.41
CA TRP A 153 -8.15 0.98 11.98
C TRP A 153 -7.12 0.23 11.15
N LEU A 154 -5.99 0.88 10.87
CA LEU A 154 -4.84 0.33 10.16
C LEU A 154 -3.60 0.42 11.05
N LYS A 155 -2.86 -0.68 11.17
CA LYS A 155 -1.46 -0.70 11.65
C LYS A 155 -0.60 -1.34 10.57
N TYR A 156 0.64 -0.87 10.42
CA TYR A 156 1.53 -1.24 9.32
C TYR A 156 2.98 -1.17 9.79
N ASP A 157 3.83 -1.95 9.14
CA ASP A 157 5.25 -2.04 9.44
C ASP A 157 6.10 -1.45 8.31
N LYS A 158 7.42 -1.39 8.51
CA LYS A 158 8.33 -1.00 7.44
C LYS A 158 8.25 -2.03 6.31
N GLY A 159 8.28 -1.57 5.05
CA GLY A 159 8.21 -2.46 3.88
C GLY A 159 6.81 -3.02 3.59
N PHE A 160 5.76 -2.41 4.14
CA PHE A 160 4.38 -2.86 4.01
C PHE A 160 3.83 -2.91 2.57
N PHE A 161 4.48 -2.36 1.55
CA PHE A 161 4.15 -2.58 0.15
C PHE A 161 5.37 -2.36 -0.75
N GLU A 162 5.38 -2.98 -1.94
CA GLU A 162 6.55 -3.00 -2.84
C GLU A 162 6.25 -2.44 -4.24
N SER A 163 4.99 -2.20 -4.57
CA SER A 163 4.57 -1.74 -5.90
C SER A 163 4.37 -0.22 -5.93
N GLY A 164 4.05 0.31 -7.11
CA GLY A 164 3.65 1.72 -7.22
C GLY A 164 2.42 2.06 -6.36
N ILE A 165 1.52 1.10 -6.13
CA ILE A 165 0.30 1.29 -5.34
C ILE A 165 0.07 0.09 -4.40
N GLY A 166 0.10 0.33 -3.10
CA GLY A 166 -0.37 -0.62 -2.09
C GLY A 166 -1.85 -0.39 -1.79
N ASP A 167 -2.73 -1.34 -2.12
CA ASP A 167 -4.16 -1.18 -1.91
C ASP A 167 -4.59 -1.68 -0.52
N PHE A 168 -5.15 -0.80 0.32
CA PHE A 168 -5.59 -1.17 1.66
C PHE A 168 -6.97 -1.79 1.62
N ILE A 169 -7.94 -1.10 1.02
CA ILE A 169 -9.30 -1.61 0.88
C ILE A 169 -10.02 -0.93 -0.28
N ALA A 170 -10.71 -1.72 -1.10
CA ALA A 170 -11.30 -1.24 -2.34
C ALA A 170 -12.50 -2.06 -2.82
N THR A 171 -13.40 -1.37 -3.53
CA THR A 171 -14.35 -1.93 -4.51
C THR A 171 -13.99 -1.52 -5.96
N PHE A 172 -12.83 -0.88 -6.12
CA PHE A 172 -12.42 -0.16 -7.32
C PHE A 172 -12.28 -1.07 -8.55
N ASP A 173 -12.89 -0.64 -9.66
CA ASP A 173 -12.74 -1.22 -10.98
C ASP A 173 -12.08 -0.23 -11.94
N GLY A 174 -10.77 -0.39 -12.12
CA GLY A 174 -10.00 0.30 -13.14
C GLY A 174 -9.87 -0.49 -14.45
N SER A 175 -10.43 -1.70 -14.53
CA SER A 175 -10.27 -2.63 -15.66
C SER A 175 -11.29 -2.39 -16.78
N THR A 176 -12.37 -1.67 -16.48
CA THR A 176 -13.42 -1.34 -17.44
C THR A 176 -13.72 0.17 -17.44
N GLN A 177 -14.65 0.61 -18.29
CA GLN A 177 -15.03 2.02 -18.45
C GLN A 177 -16.55 2.22 -18.27
N PRO A 178 -16.99 3.33 -17.65
CA PRO A 178 -16.16 4.26 -16.88
C PRO A 178 -15.50 3.53 -15.69
N ILE A 179 -14.45 4.16 -15.13
CA ILE A 179 -13.83 3.66 -13.89
C ILE A 179 -14.88 3.77 -12.79
N GLU A 180 -15.05 2.71 -12.01
CA GLU A 180 -16.11 2.58 -11.01
C GLU A 180 -15.56 2.24 -9.61
N GLY A 181 -16.34 2.51 -8.57
CA GLY A 181 -16.02 2.15 -7.19
C GLY A 181 -15.03 3.11 -6.51
N TRP A 182 -14.50 2.67 -5.38
CA TRP A 182 -13.61 3.47 -4.53
C TRP A 182 -12.45 2.63 -4.00
N MET A 183 -11.34 3.27 -3.67
CA MET A 183 -10.20 2.66 -2.97
C MET A 183 -9.56 3.62 -1.97
N ILE A 184 -9.08 3.05 -0.86
CA ILE A 184 -8.10 3.65 0.03
C ILE A 184 -6.78 2.94 -0.23
N ASN A 185 -5.77 3.68 -0.70
CA ASN A 185 -4.52 3.09 -1.15
C ASN A 185 -3.32 3.96 -0.78
N PHE A 186 -2.12 3.38 -0.84
CA PHE A 186 -0.85 4.08 -0.75
C PHE A 186 -0.25 4.32 -2.13
N LEU A 187 0.41 5.46 -2.32
CA LEU A 187 1.22 5.79 -3.49
C LEU A 187 2.48 6.51 -3.00
N GLY A 188 3.60 5.77 -2.94
CA GLY A 188 4.77 6.20 -2.18
C GLY A 188 4.40 6.44 -0.70
N ASP A 189 4.89 7.52 -0.10
CA ASP A 189 4.60 7.85 1.30
C ASP A 189 3.18 8.41 1.54
N ASN A 190 2.34 8.53 0.49
CA ASN A 190 1.03 9.15 0.62
C ASN A 190 -0.08 8.11 0.83
N LEU A 191 -0.91 8.32 1.84
CA LEU A 191 -2.24 7.70 1.91
C LEU A 191 -3.18 8.50 1.00
N ARG A 192 -3.89 7.79 0.12
CA ARG A 192 -4.75 8.34 -0.94
C ARG A 192 -6.15 7.76 -0.83
N ALA A 193 -7.13 8.57 -1.21
CA ALA A 193 -8.46 8.11 -1.58
C ALA A 193 -8.66 8.36 -3.08
N THR A 194 -9.22 7.38 -3.78
CA THR A 194 -9.54 7.46 -5.21
C THR A 194 -10.95 6.92 -5.45
N ILE A 195 -11.77 7.68 -6.17
CA ILE A 195 -13.12 7.27 -6.58
C ILE A 195 -13.29 7.40 -8.10
N GLY A 196 -14.02 6.46 -8.71
CA GLY A 196 -14.36 6.50 -10.14
C GLY A 196 -15.27 7.66 -10.49
N MET A 197 -14.99 8.34 -11.62
CA MET A 197 -15.76 9.49 -12.09
C MET A 197 -16.20 9.27 -13.54
N GLY A 198 -17.37 9.80 -13.90
CA GLY A 198 -17.96 9.56 -15.21
C GLY A 198 -19.08 10.55 -15.54
N PRO A 199 -19.76 10.34 -16.69
CA PRO A 199 -19.69 9.16 -17.55
C PRO A 199 -18.50 9.14 -18.53
N GLN A 200 -17.66 10.18 -18.58
CA GLN A 200 -16.46 10.15 -19.42
C GLN A 200 -15.47 9.06 -18.97
N GLU A 201 -14.91 8.33 -19.94
CA GLU A 201 -13.89 7.31 -19.69
C GLU A 201 -12.63 7.88 -19.02
N SER A 202 -11.97 7.03 -18.23
CA SER A 202 -10.66 7.26 -17.64
C SER A 202 -10.62 8.52 -16.76
N ARG A 203 -11.60 8.63 -15.85
CA ARG A 203 -11.70 9.72 -14.89
C ARG A 203 -11.80 9.17 -13.48
N VAL A 204 -11.06 9.82 -12.58
CA VAL A 204 -11.11 9.59 -11.14
C VAL A 204 -11.04 10.92 -10.41
N LEU A 205 -11.63 10.99 -9.23
CA LEU A 205 -11.34 12.03 -8.25
C LEU A 205 -10.42 11.40 -7.22
N GLU A 206 -9.22 11.95 -7.09
CA GLU A 206 -8.22 11.41 -6.18
C GLU A 206 -7.42 12.50 -5.48
N PHE A 207 -7.03 12.22 -4.25
CA PHE A 207 -6.11 13.05 -3.50
C PHE A 207 -5.43 12.22 -2.41
N GLY A 208 -4.17 12.56 -2.12
CA GLY A 208 -3.41 11.91 -1.07
C GLY A 208 -2.48 12.87 -0.36
N SER A 209 -2.07 12.50 0.84
CA SER A 209 -1.15 13.29 1.66
C SER A 209 -0.19 12.37 2.39
N LYS A 210 0.99 12.91 2.74
CA LYS A 210 2.06 12.12 3.37
C LYS A 210 1.54 11.51 4.66
N TYR A 211 1.50 10.19 4.69
CA TYR A 211 1.07 9.42 5.84
C TYR A 211 2.16 9.45 6.92
N PRO A 212 1.80 9.38 8.22
CA PRO A 212 2.80 9.25 9.28
C PRO A 212 3.73 8.04 9.04
N GLN A 213 4.89 8.03 9.71
CA GLN A 213 5.81 6.90 9.70
C GLN A 213 5.90 6.28 11.11
N ASN A 214 4.74 6.15 11.76
CA ASN A 214 4.61 5.53 13.09
C ASN A 214 4.37 4.03 12.96
N TYR A 215 5.35 3.34 12.39
CA TYR A 215 5.30 1.89 12.19
C TYR A 215 5.00 1.16 13.50
N GLY A 216 4.16 0.13 13.42
CA GLY A 216 3.71 -0.63 14.60
C GLY A 216 2.64 0.06 15.44
N GLU A 217 2.17 1.26 15.07
CA GLU A 217 1.07 1.95 15.77
C GLU A 217 -0.25 1.87 15.00
N TRP A 218 -1.35 1.81 15.77
CA TRP A 218 -2.71 1.86 15.24
C TRP A 218 -3.10 3.28 14.85
N ASN A 219 -3.63 3.44 13.65
CA ASN A 219 -4.18 4.68 13.14
C ASN A 219 -5.64 4.47 12.73
N HIS A 220 -6.53 5.39 13.13
CA HIS A 220 -7.94 5.39 12.73
C HIS A 220 -8.09 6.15 11.41
N LEU A 221 -8.70 5.53 10.41
CA LEU A 221 -8.90 6.07 9.07
C LEU A 221 -10.38 6.15 8.75
N VAL A 222 -10.82 7.29 8.21
CA VAL A 222 -12.17 7.43 7.66
C VAL A 222 -12.12 8.18 6.34
N MET A 223 -12.42 7.48 5.24
CA MET A 223 -12.72 8.12 3.96
C MET A 223 -14.20 8.53 3.96
N VAL A 224 -14.50 9.75 3.55
CA VAL A 224 -15.89 10.26 3.43
C VAL A 224 -16.08 10.85 2.05
N TYR A 225 -17.16 10.45 1.37
CA TYR A 225 -17.65 11.08 0.15
C TYR A 225 -19.04 11.67 0.35
N ASP A 226 -19.26 12.89 -0.15
CA ASP A 226 -20.56 13.57 -0.16
C ASP A 226 -20.69 14.47 -1.39
N ALA A 227 -21.42 14.00 -2.40
CA ALA A 227 -21.67 14.70 -3.65
C ALA A 227 -22.54 15.96 -3.47
N SER A 228 -23.28 16.08 -2.36
CA SER A 228 -24.18 17.21 -2.12
C SER A 228 -23.43 18.50 -1.73
N LEU A 229 -22.18 18.38 -1.27
CA LEU A 229 -21.36 19.52 -0.89
C LEU A 229 -20.86 20.26 -2.13
N ALA A 230 -20.72 21.59 -2.02
CA ALA A 230 -20.11 22.41 -3.07
C ALA A 230 -18.58 22.27 -3.09
N GLU A 231 -17.96 22.06 -1.94
CA GLU A 231 -16.52 21.92 -1.76
C GLU A 231 -16.19 20.77 -0.81
N GLY A 232 -15.03 20.15 -0.99
CA GLY A 232 -14.54 19.08 -0.12
C GLY A 232 -15.43 17.83 -0.15
N GLN A 233 -15.93 17.44 -1.31
CA GLN A 233 -16.77 16.25 -1.46
C GLN A 233 -16.04 14.99 -1.03
N LEU A 234 -14.73 14.87 -1.28
CA LEU A 234 -13.91 13.75 -0.84
C LEU A 234 -13.00 14.18 0.33
N LYS A 235 -13.10 13.49 1.47
CA LYS A 235 -12.27 13.75 2.65
C LYS A 235 -11.64 12.46 3.16
N MET A 236 -10.49 12.60 3.80
CA MET A 236 -9.90 11.58 4.65
C MET A 236 -9.69 12.17 6.03
N TYR A 237 -10.04 11.40 7.06
CA TYR A 237 -9.74 11.69 8.45
C TYR A 237 -8.73 10.68 8.98
N LEU A 238 -7.81 11.18 9.80
CA LEU A 238 -6.76 10.39 10.43
C LEU A 238 -6.77 10.70 11.92
N ASN A 239 -6.96 9.67 12.76
CA ASN A 239 -6.97 9.78 14.22
C ASN A 239 -7.95 10.85 14.73
N GLY A 240 -9.12 10.95 14.09
CA GLY A 240 -10.19 11.87 14.45
C GLY A 240 -10.00 13.31 13.98
N ASP A 241 -8.95 13.63 13.21
CA ASP A 241 -8.74 14.96 12.62
C ASP A 241 -8.79 14.91 11.09
N LEU A 242 -9.15 16.04 10.46
CA LEU A 242 -9.17 16.15 8.99
C LEU A 242 -7.75 16.01 8.45
N PHE A 243 -7.50 14.94 7.68
CA PHE A 243 -6.21 14.67 7.08
C PHE A 243 -6.06 15.38 5.73
N PHE A 244 -7.06 15.24 4.85
CA PHE A 244 -7.16 16.03 3.63
C PHE A 244 -8.61 16.18 3.17
N SER A 245 -8.83 17.14 2.27
CA SER A 245 -10.10 17.39 1.60
C SER A 245 -9.86 17.76 0.14
N LYS A 246 -10.72 17.26 -0.75
CA LYS A 246 -10.64 17.47 -2.19
C LYS A 246 -12.01 17.85 -2.75
N THR A 247 -12.05 19.00 -3.42
CA THR A 247 -13.22 19.41 -4.20
C THR A 247 -13.23 18.71 -5.56
N ASN A 248 -14.39 18.23 -6.00
CA ASN A 248 -14.57 17.67 -7.33
C ASN A 248 -14.32 18.74 -8.40
N ASP A 249 -13.23 18.58 -9.15
CA ASP A 249 -12.80 19.42 -10.25
C ASP A 249 -12.66 18.63 -11.56
N ILE A 250 -13.36 17.50 -11.65
CA ILE A 250 -13.28 16.61 -12.80
C ILE A 250 -14.32 17.05 -13.83
N PHE A 251 -13.88 17.78 -14.85
CA PHE A 251 -14.72 18.21 -15.96
C PHE A 251 -14.38 17.45 -17.24
N ASN A 252 -15.37 17.21 -18.09
CA ASN A 252 -15.13 16.70 -19.44
C ASN A 252 -14.68 17.81 -20.41
N GLY A 253 -14.39 17.43 -21.66
CA GLY A 253 -13.97 18.37 -22.70
C GLY A 253 -15.01 19.43 -23.09
N ALA A 254 -16.28 19.24 -22.70
CA ALA A 254 -17.36 20.21 -22.88
C ALA A 254 -17.57 21.13 -21.65
N GLY A 255 -16.80 20.92 -20.57
CA GLY A 255 -16.93 21.69 -19.32
C GLY A 255 -18.05 21.19 -18.40
N GLU A 256 -18.57 19.98 -18.60
CA GLU A 256 -19.56 19.36 -17.72
C GLU A 256 -18.87 18.64 -16.56
N LEU A 257 -19.30 18.92 -15.33
CA LEU A 257 -18.77 18.24 -14.14
C LEU A 257 -19.14 16.76 -14.20
N GLN A 258 -18.16 15.91 -13.97
CA GLN A 258 -18.34 14.46 -13.87
C GLN A 258 -18.84 14.10 -12.46
N SER A 259 -19.60 13.01 -12.36
CA SER A 259 -20.18 12.50 -11.11
C SER A 259 -19.51 11.19 -10.69
N TYR A 260 -19.63 10.85 -9.41
CA TYR A 260 -19.20 9.55 -8.90
C TYR A 260 -19.82 8.40 -9.69
N GLN A 261 -19.06 7.33 -9.89
CA GLN A 261 -19.52 6.10 -10.51
C GLN A 261 -19.37 4.96 -9.49
N PRO A 262 -20.46 4.52 -8.84
CA PRO A 262 -20.43 3.37 -7.93
C PRO A 262 -19.96 2.08 -8.61
N ASN A 263 -19.52 1.08 -7.84
CA ASN A 263 -19.17 -0.25 -8.35
C ASN A 263 -20.42 -1.02 -8.83
N THR A 264 -20.94 -0.67 -10.01
CA THR A 264 -22.18 -1.27 -10.56
C THR A 264 -21.96 -2.67 -11.13
N LYS A 265 -20.71 -3.02 -11.45
CA LYS A 265 -20.32 -4.37 -11.89
C LYS A 265 -20.25 -5.39 -10.75
N ASN A 266 -20.42 -4.92 -9.52
CA ASN A 266 -20.46 -5.74 -8.33
C ASN A 266 -19.19 -6.60 -8.16
N TYR A 267 -18.02 -6.00 -8.38
CA TYR A 267 -16.75 -6.60 -7.96
C TYR A 267 -16.71 -6.73 -6.43
N ASN A 268 -15.98 -7.72 -5.93
CA ASN A 268 -15.83 -7.90 -4.48
C ASN A 268 -15.17 -6.68 -3.82
N MET A 269 -15.55 -6.43 -2.57
CA MET A 269 -14.79 -5.55 -1.68
C MET A 269 -13.67 -6.36 -1.03
N TRP A 270 -12.42 -5.99 -1.30
CA TRP A 270 -11.23 -6.67 -0.77
C TRP A 270 -10.36 -5.70 0.03
N ALA A 271 -9.67 -6.23 1.04
CA ALA A 271 -8.57 -5.53 1.72
C ALA A 271 -7.23 -6.21 1.47
N PHE A 272 -6.17 -5.41 1.46
CA PHE A 272 -4.76 -5.78 1.23
C PHE A 272 -4.41 -6.23 -0.20
N GLN A 273 -5.40 -6.25 -1.10
CA GLN A 273 -5.26 -6.50 -2.53
C GLN A 273 -6.44 -5.87 -3.30
N GLU A 274 -6.16 -5.10 -4.36
CA GLU A 274 -7.23 -4.53 -5.19
C GLU A 274 -7.99 -5.65 -5.94
N PRO A 275 -9.34 -5.59 -6.03
CA PRO A 275 -10.14 -6.64 -6.67
C PRO A 275 -9.90 -6.81 -8.17
N THR A 276 -9.49 -5.76 -8.90
CA THR A 276 -9.33 -5.79 -10.37
C THR A 276 -7.87 -5.73 -10.83
N ASP A 277 -7.01 -4.91 -10.21
CA ASP A 277 -5.54 -4.95 -10.40
C ASP A 277 -4.84 -5.71 -9.27
N ARG A 278 -4.75 -7.04 -9.41
CA ARG A 278 -4.22 -7.94 -8.36
C ARG A 278 -2.73 -7.75 -8.03
N GLY A 279 -2.00 -6.92 -8.78
CA GLY A 279 -0.63 -6.53 -8.46
C GLY A 279 -0.55 -5.43 -7.39
N ARG A 280 -1.65 -4.72 -7.12
CA ARG A 280 -1.72 -3.70 -6.08
C ARG A 280 -2.04 -4.36 -4.76
N THR A 281 -1.01 -4.48 -3.94
CA THR A 281 -1.03 -5.29 -2.73
C THR A 281 -0.24 -4.62 -1.63
N MET A 282 -0.62 -4.90 -0.39
CA MET A 282 0.12 -4.45 0.78
C MET A 282 -0.06 -5.42 1.94
N THR A 283 0.86 -5.39 2.90
CA THR A 283 0.78 -6.08 4.17
C THR A 283 0.33 -5.11 5.24
N GLY A 284 -0.48 -5.57 6.19
CA GLY A 284 -0.83 -4.76 7.35
C GLY A 284 -1.86 -5.40 8.24
N TYR A 285 -2.21 -4.66 9.29
CA TYR A 285 -3.18 -5.05 10.29
C TYR A 285 -4.47 -4.27 10.11
N ILE A 286 -5.61 -4.93 10.32
CA ILE A 286 -6.93 -4.30 10.25
C ILE A 286 -7.75 -4.63 11.49
N LYS A 287 -8.51 -3.65 11.99
CA LYS A 287 -9.60 -3.89 12.95
C LYS A 287 -10.72 -2.87 12.78
N LYS A 288 -11.91 -3.23 13.27
CA LYS A 288 -13.12 -2.39 13.29
C LYS A 288 -13.42 -1.76 11.93
N PHE A 289 -13.41 -2.59 10.89
CA PHE A 289 -13.83 -2.15 9.56
C PHE A 289 -15.34 -1.93 9.54
N ARG A 290 -15.79 -0.79 9.01
CA ARG A 290 -17.19 -0.39 8.92
C ARG A 290 -17.44 0.34 7.60
N PHE A 291 -18.54 0.02 6.95
CA PHE A 291 -19.05 0.78 5.81
C PHE A 291 -20.37 1.46 6.16
N TRP A 292 -20.45 2.76 5.91
CA TRP A 292 -21.60 3.58 6.24
C TRP A 292 -22.24 4.14 4.97
N ASN A 293 -23.57 4.02 4.86
CA ASN A 293 -24.37 4.53 3.74
C ASN A 293 -24.62 6.06 3.81
N THR A 294 -23.84 6.76 4.63
CA THR A 294 -23.93 8.21 4.84
C THR A 294 -22.54 8.81 4.95
N ALA A 295 -22.44 10.11 4.64
CA ALA A 295 -21.24 10.89 4.92
C ALA A 295 -21.17 11.26 6.40
N LYS A 296 -20.21 10.69 7.14
CA LYS A 296 -20.01 10.96 8.56
C LYS A 296 -19.39 12.34 8.77
N SER A 297 -19.88 13.07 9.77
CA SER A 297 -19.31 14.35 10.18
C SER A 297 -18.02 14.14 11.00
N LEU A 298 -17.22 15.20 11.15
CA LEU A 298 -16.04 15.17 12.01
C LEU A 298 -16.42 14.82 13.47
N GLU A 299 -17.52 15.38 13.96
CA GLU A 299 -18.05 15.10 15.29
C GLU A 299 -18.43 13.62 15.45
N ASP A 300 -19.11 13.02 14.46
CA ASP A 300 -19.45 11.59 14.48
C ASP A 300 -18.18 10.74 14.49
N ILE A 301 -17.20 11.08 13.66
CA ILE A 301 -15.92 10.36 13.54
C ILE A 301 -15.17 10.36 14.88
N LYS A 302 -15.14 11.48 15.61
CA LYS A 302 -14.51 11.56 16.93
C LYS A 302 -15.17 10.65 17.96
N VAL A 303 -16.47 10.42 17.84
CA VAL A 303 -17.21 9.46 18.68
C VAL A 303 -16.90 8.03 18.23
N LEU A 304 -17.04 7.73 16.93
CA LEU A 304 -16.88 6.40 16.34
C LEU A 304 -15.49 5.79 16.58
N MET A 305 -14.45 6.62 16.56
CA MET A 305 -13.08 6.22 16.88
C MET A 305 -12.96 5.56 18.26
N ASN A 306 -13.80 5.99 19.22
CA ASN A 306 -13.76 5.55 20.61
C ASN A 306 -14.94 4.65 21.01
N SER A 307 -15.80 4.27 20.07
CA SER A 307 -16.99 3.47 20.33
C SER A 307 -16.99 2.14 19.58
N ASP A 308 -17.75 1.20 20.10
CA ASP A 308 -18.17 0.00 19.36
C ASP A 308 -19.51 0.26 18.67
N VAL A 309 -19.78 -0.47 17.60
CA VAL A 309 -21.07 -0.49 16.91
C VAL A 309 -21.81 -1.78 17.24
N SER A 310 -23.14 -1.76 17.28
CA SER A 310 -23.95 -2.96 17.56
C SER A 310 -24.34 -3.72 16.30
N GLY A 311 -24.27 -3.11 15.11
CA GLY A 311 -24.77 -3.68 13.86
C GLY A 311 -26.23 -3.30 13.55
N SER A 312 -26.86 -2.48 14.39
CA SER A 312 -28.27 -2.06 14.24
C SER A 312 -28.42 -0.56 13.98
N GLU A 313 -27.31 0.14 13.81
CA GLU A 313 -27.27 1.53 13.40
C GLU A 313 -27.93 1.68 12.02
N THR A 314 -28.80 2.68 11.87
CA THR A 314 -29.67 2.79 10.69
C THR A 314 -28.91 3.02 9.38
N ASP A 315 -27.69 3.55 9.44
CA ASP A 315 -26.85 3.85 8.28
C ASP A 315 -25.59 2.99 8.18
N LEU A 316 -25.49 1.93 8.99
CA LEU A 316 -24.39 0.97 8.92
C LEU A 316 -24.74 -0.14 7.93
N GLU A 317 -23.96 -0.28 6.87
CA GLU A 317 -24.14 -1.34 5.87
C GLU A 317 -23.51 -2.65 6.34
N CYS A 318 -22.29 -2.58 6.85
CA CYS A 318 -21.56 -3.74 7.35
C CYS A 318 -20.50 -3.33 8.39
N ALA A 319 -20.18 -4.25 9.29
CA ALA A 319 -19.11 -4.07 10.26
C ALA A 319 -18.42 -5.38 10.66
N TRP A 320 -17.09 -5.38 10.66
CA TRP A 320 -16.26 -6.48 11.16
C TRP A 320 -15.22 -5.96 12.16
N ASP A 321 -15.19 -6.54 13.36
CA ASP A 321 -14.30 -6.05 14.42
C ASP A 321 -12.85 -6.53 14.25
N PHE A 322 -12.62 -7.79 13.85
CA PHE A 322 -11.28 -8.41 13.78
C PHE A 322 -10.39 -8.17 15.01
N THR A 323 -10.98 -8.25 16.20
CA THR A 323 -10.27 -8.07 17.49
C THR A 323 -10.07 -9.37 18.27
N GLN A 324 -10.47 -10.50 17.70
CA GLN A 324 -10.33 -11.83 18.27
C GLN A 324 -10.32 -12.87 17.16
N VAL A 325 -9.74 -14.02 17.44
CA VAL A 325 -9.74 -15.17 16.52
C VAL A 325 -11.19 -15.63 16.28
N PRO A 326 -11.65 -15.74 15.03
CA PRO A 326 -12.99 -16.23 14.73
C PRO A 326 -13.06 -17.76 14.84
N GLU A 327 -14.28 -18.28 14.92
CA GLU A 327 -14.54 -19.73 14.86
C GLU A 327 -14.25 -20.32 13.47
N ASP A 328 -14.44 -19.51 12.42
CA ASP A 328 -14.24 -19.90 11.03
C ASP A 328 -13.75 -18.70 10.20
N ASP A 329 -12.45 -18.69 9.87
CA ASP A 329 -11.83 -17.67 9.00
C ASP A 329 -12.37 -17.68 7.56
N GLN A 330 -13.16 -18.69 7.16
CA GLN A 330 -13.82 -18.74 5.85
C GLN A 330 -15.25 -18.17 5.85
N ASN A 331 -15.80 -17.85 7.03
CA ASN A 331 -17.16 -17.36 7.14
C ASN A 331 -17.36 -16.50 8.42
N ILE A 332 -16.72 -15.35 8.44
CA ILE A 332 -16.80 -14.37 9.53
C ILE A 332 -18.03 -13.49 9.31
N LEU A 333 -19.11 -13.76 10.04
CA LEU A 333 -20.35 -12.97 9.97
C LEU A 333 -20.09 -11.53 10.46
N ASP A 334 -20.60 -10.57 9.70
CA ASP A 334 -20.57 -9.16 10.08
C ASP A 334 -21.57 -8.86 11.21
N LYS A 335 -21.44 -7.71 11.87
CA LYS A 335 -22.30 -7.36 13.01
C LYS A 335 -23.74 -7.07 12.63
N THR A 336 -24.00 -6.71 11.36
CA THR A 336 -25.39 -6.51 10.88
C THR A 336 -26.10 -7.85 10.64
N GLY A 337 -25.33 -8.93 10.46
CA GLY A 337 -25.84 -10.28 10.19
C GLY A 337 -26.22 -10.50 8.72
N ASN A 338 -25.86 -9.57 7.83
CA ASN A 338 -26.23 -9.60 6.42
C ASN A 338 -25.08 -10.08 5.51
N HIS A 339 -23.83 -9.93 5.97
CA HIS A 339 -22.63 -10.13 5.15
C HIS A 339 -21.65 -11.06 5.84
N THR A 340 -20.82 -11.76 5.06
CA THR A 340 -19.74 -12.59 5.59
C THR A 340 -18.41 -12.24 4.92
N ALA A 341 -17.36 -12.21 5.73
CA ALA A 341 -15.99 -12.06 5.26
C ALA A 341 -15.26 -13.40 5.32
N LYS A 342 -14.20 -13.53 4.52
CA LYS A 342 -13.23 -14.62 4.65
C LYS A 342 -11.82 -14.10 4.50
N ILE A 343 -10.87 -14.75 5.17
CA ILE A 343 -9.45 -14.45 5.08
C ILE A 343 -8.82 -15.50 4.17
N VAL A 344 -8.09 -15.04 3.15
CA VAL A 344 -7.55 -15.90 2.09
C VAL A 344 -6.04 -15.76 2.06
N GLY A 345 -5.35 -16.90 1.98
CA GLY A 345 -3.90 -16.95 1.79
C GLY A 345 -3.13 -16.77 3.10
N SER A 346 -2.09 -15.94 3.07
CA SER A 346 -1.15 -15.72 4.18
C SER A 346 -1.65 -14.61 5.10
N TYR A 347 -1.90 -14.98 6.36
CA TYR A 347 -2.32 -14.09 7.45
C TYR A 347 -1.97 -14.72 8.79
N LYS A 348 -2.02 -13.93 9.87
CA LYS A 348 -1.91 -14.40 11.25
C LYS A 348 -2.79 -13.61 12.20
N TRP A 349 -3.21 -14.28 13.26
CA TRP A 349 -3.78 -13.66 14.45
C TRP A 349 -2.66 -13.51 15.48
N MET A 350 -2.20 -12.28 15.71
CA MET A 350 -1.12 -11.98 16.66
C MET A 350 -1.69 -11.82 18.07
N PRO A 351 -1.10 -12.45 19.10
CA PRO A 351 -1.54 -12.21 20.48
C PRO A 351 -1.33 -10.74 20.84
N LEU A 352 -2.17 -10.23 21.73
CA LEU A 352 -1.94 -8.90 22.29
C LEU A 352 -0.67 -8.95 23.15
N ASN A 353 0.27 -8.05 22.93
CA ASN A 353 1.43 -7.91 23.80
C ASN A 353 0.96 -7.38 25.16
N ASP A 354 1.13 -8.18 26.22
CA ASP A 354 0.89 -7.80 27.62
C ASP A 354 1.79 -6.64 28.09
#